data_AF-A0A7Y1UP01-F1
#
_entry.id   AF-A0A7Y1UP01-F1
#
_cell.length_a   1.000
_cell.length_b   1.000
_cell.length_c   1.000
_cell.angle_alpha   90.00
_cell.angle_beta   90.00
_cell.angle_gamma   90.00
#
_symmetry.space_group_name_H-M   'P 1'
#
loop_
_entity.id
_entity.type
_entity.pdbx_description
1 polymer ?
#
loop_
_entity_poly.entity_id
_entity_poly.type
_entity_poly.pdbx_seq_one_letter_code
_entity_poly.pdbx_strand_id
1 'polypeptide(L)'
;MFLKTLRIHGFKSFADRTRLELEPGVTVIVGPNGSGKSNVVDAISWVLGTQATKHLRTDKMEEVIFAGTTTRPAHRVAEVVLTFDNSERRLPLDLSEVTIGRRLHNDGTSEYEINGTPCRLLDISELLSDGGVGRHQHVIINQGQVASILNAGPEEHRAVIEEAAGVLKHRNRRQRAARRLERTHTDVQRLEDIHKELLRQMRPLKRQANAAARYDEVRSTARALRLSLGGQELAHLQGRLREAEAEEQVAAIRQDEWAGTLGSIESRLEALEAAAGESGRALQRDTAAAARLET
;
A
#
# COMPACT_ATOMS: atom_id res chain seq x y z
N MET A 1 2.89 41.31 27.04
CA MET A 1 3.19 39.86 27.24
C MET A 1 4.33 39.73 28.25
N PHE A 2 4.18 38.94 29.32
CA PHE A 2 5.23 38.71 30.32
C PHE A 2 5.17 37.28 30.86
N LEU A 3 6.26 36.80 31.47
CA LEU A 3 6.29 35.49 32.13
C LEU A 3 5.59 35.61 33.49
N LYS A 4 4.46 34.91 33.67
CA LYS A 4 3.66 34.91 34.91
C LYS A 4 4.18 33.93 35.94
N THR A 5 4.46 32.70 35.52
CA THR A 5 4.92 31.66 36.44
C THR A 5 5.96 30.76 35.82
N LEU A 6 6.92 30.34 36.63
CA LEU A 6 7.90 29.32 36.33
C LEU A 6 7.76 28.19 37.35
N ARG A 7 7.43 26.99 36.87
CA ARG A 7 7.36 25.77 37.68
C ARG A 7 8.53 24.88 37.31
N ILE A 8 9.27 24.42 38.31
CA ILE A 8 10.48 23.62 38.16
C ILE A 8 10.37 22.40 39.05
N HIS A 9 10.73 21.23 38.53
CA HIS A 9 10.81 19.99 39.29
C HIS A 9 11.90 19.07 38.74
N GLY A 10 12.73 18.50 39.62
CA GLY A 10 13.79 17.57 39.24
C GLY A 10 14.84 18.15 38.28
N PHE A 11 14.95 19.48 38.17
CA PHE A 11 15.87 20.16 37.25
C PHE A 11 17.07 20.72 38.01
N LYS A 12 18.25 20.19 37.76
CA LYS A 12 19.51 20.60 38.41
C LYS A 12 19.33 20.71 39.91
N SER A 13 19.62 21.86 40.53
CA SER A 13 19.50 22.09 41.98
C SER A 13 18.06 22.04 42.52
N PHE A 14 17.03 21.96 41.68
CA PHE A 14 15.62 21.95 42.08
C PHE A 14 15.09 20.53 42.17
N ALA A 15 15.27 19.88 43.33
CA ALA A 15 14.69 18.55 43.58
C ALA A 15 13.17 18.63 43.75
N ASP A 16 12.70 19.47 44.67
CA ASP A 16 11.29 19.63 44.96
C ASP A 16 10.55 20.45 43.89
N ARG A 17 9.23 20.33 43.86
CA ARG A 17 8.39 21.18 43.00
C ARG A 17 8.44 22.62 43.52
N THR A 18 9.06 23.49 42.75
CA THR A 18 9.16 24.92 43.04
C THR A 18 8.33 25.70 42.04
N ARG A 19 7.50 26.63 42.54
CA ARG A 19 6.74 27.58 41.73
C ARG A 19 7.23 28.98 42.06
N LEU A 20 7.68 29.70 41.03
CA LEU A 20 8.06 31.10 41.09
C LEU A 20 6.97 31.90 40.38
N GLU A 21 6.38 32.84 41.10
CA GLU A 21 5.43 33.81 40.54
C GLU A 21 6.18 35.09 40.21
N LEU A 22 5.90 35.63 39.03
CA LEU A 22 6.61 36.77 38.46
C LEU A 22 5.59 37.83 38.11
N GLU A 23 5.92 39.07 38.45
CA GLU A 23 5.08 40.22 38.17
C GLU A 23 5.61 41.00 36.96
N PRO A 24 4.75 41.77 36.27
CA PRO A 24 5.21 42.70 35.25
C PRO A 24 6.28 43.67 35.79
N GLY A 25 7.32 43.92 34.99
CA GLY A 25 8.40 44.84 35.35
C GLY A 25 9.72 44.12 35.61
N VAL A 26 10.41 44.49 36.69
CA VAL A 26 11.75 43.98 37.01
C VAL A 26 11.67 43.03 38.19
N THR A 27 11.96 41.76 37.95
CA THR A 27 12.16 40.76 39.01
C THR A 27 13.66 40.53 39.23
N VAL A 28 14.10 40.61 40.49
CA VAL A 28 15.50 40.37 40.86
C VAL A 28 15.61 39.08 41.65
N ILE A 29 16.44 38.14 41.18
CA ILE A 29 16.72 36.88 41.87
C ILE A 29 18.05 37.02 42.61
N VAL A 30 18.01 37.03 43.93
CA VAL A 30 19.18 37.16 44.80
C VAL A 30 19.42 35.88 45.63
N GLY A 31 20.64 35.70 46.11
CA GLY A 31 21.03 34.54 46.91
C GLY A 31 22.54 34.31 46.91
N PRO A 32 23.07 33.50 47.83
CA PRO A 32 24.50 33.22 47.95
C PRO A 32 25.04 32.40 46.77
N ASN A 33 26.35 32.40 46.56
CA ASN A 33 26.97 31.59 45.50
C ASN A 33 26.62 30.10 45.68
N GLY A 34 26.32 29.42 44.57
CA GLY A 34 25.88 28.03 44.59
C GLY A 34 24.40 27.80 44.90
N SER A 35 23.61 28.84 45.21
CA SER A 35 22.18 28.70 45.54
C SER A 35 21.25 28.37 44.35
N GLY A 36 21.80 28.06 43.17
CA GLY A 36 21.00 27.69 41.99
C GLY A 36 20.37 28.85 41.21
N LYS A 37 20.72 30.11 41.48
CA LYS A 37 20.18 31.29 40.74
C LYS A 37 20.32 31.14 39.23
N SER A 38 21.52 30.79 38.78
CA SER A 38 21.80 30.65 37.35
C SER A 38 21.06 29.46 36.73
N ASN A 39 20.65 28.46 37.53
CA ASN A 39 19.84 27.34 37.07
C ASN A 39 18.40 27.75 36.74
N VAL A 40 17.91 28.88 37.29
CA VAL A 40 16.61 29.45 36.89
C VAL A 40 16.65 29.92 35.44
N VAL A 41 17.71 30.64 35.06
CA VAL A 41 17.93 31.10 33.67
C VAL A 41 18.10 29.91 32.73
N ASP A 42 18.83 28.87 33.16
CA ASP A 42 18.98 27.65 32.38
C ASP A 42 17.64 26.94 32.18
N ALA A 43 16.79 26.86 33.22
CA ALA A 43 15.48 26.23 33.14
C ALA A 43 14.58 26.94 32.11
N ILE A 44 14.55 28.28 32.15
CA ILE A 44 13.81 29.09 31.17
C ILE A 44 14.36 28.83 29.76
N SER A 45 15.68 28.94 29.58
CA SER A 45 16.34 28.71 28.29
C SER A 45 16.09 27.31 27.73
N TRP A 46 16.05 26.31 28.60
CA TRP A 46 15.88 24.92 28.27
C TRP A 46 14.48 24.61 27.73
N VAL A 47 13.43 25.17 28.36
CA VAL A 47 12.04 25.06 27.86
C VAL A 47 11.86 25.79 26.54
N LEU A 48 12.47 26.97 26.40
CA LEU A 48 12.40 27.77 25.16
C LEU A 48 13.23 27.19 23.99
N GLY A 49 13.77 25.98 24.15
CA GLY A 49 14.34 25.19 23.06
C GLY A 49 15.87 25.18 22.97
N THR A 50 16.57 25.54 24.04
CA THR A 50 18.03 25.39 24.08
C THR A 50 18.40 23.91 24.11
N GLN A 51 19.16 23.48 23.09
CA GLN A 51 19.63 22.10 22.94
C GLN A 51 21.14 21.94 23.12
N ALA A 52 21.91 23.03 23.00
CA ALA A 52 23.35 22.96 23.20
C ALA A 52 23.65 22.86 24.70
N THR A 53 24.21 21.72 25.10
CA THR A 53 24.55 21.37 26.49
C THR A 53 25.52 22.38 27.12
N LYS A 54 26.43 22.95 26.30
CA LYS A 54 27.34 24.04 26.70
C LYS A 54 26.60 25.26 27.29
N HIS A 55 25.48 25.68 26.71
CA HIS A 55 24.69 26.80 27.24
C HIS A 55 23.98 26.45 28.55
N LEU A 56 23.67 25.17 28.73
CA LEU A 56 23.11 24.63 29.96
C LEU A 56 24.19 24.27 30.98
N ARG A 57 25.49 24.53 30.75
CA ARG A 57 26.57 24.12 31.68
C ARG A 57 26.48 22.65 32.09
N THR A 58 26.14 21.79 31.14
CA THR A 58 26.18 20.34 31.28
C THR A 58 26.98 19.73 30.13
N ASP A 59 27.51 18.52 30.31
CA ASP A 59 28.19 17.81 29.23
C ASP A 59 27.15 17.04 28.39
N LYS A 60 26.23 16.38 29.08
CA LYS A 60 25.10 15.65 28.47
C LYS A 60 23.75 16.32 28.76
N MET A 61 22.73 15.98 27.98
CA MET A 61 21.40 16.57 28.18
C MET A 61 20.72 15.99 29.42
N GLU A 62 20.95 14.71 29.72
CA GLU A 62 20.37 13.99 30.86
C GLU A 62 20.86 14.53 32.22
N GLU A 63 22.02 15.19 32.23
CA GLU A 63 22.61 15.83 33.42
C GLU A 63 21.84 17.07 33.89
N VAL A 64 20.83 17.52 33.14
CA VAL A 64 19.88 18.53 33.65
C VAL A 64 18.94 17.93 34.70
N ILE A 65 18.83 16.60 34.80
CA ILE A 65 18.04 15.91 35.82
C ILE A 65 18.77 15.97 37.16
N PHE A 66 18.05 16.25 38.25
CA PHE A 66 18.61 16.27 39.60
C PHE A 66 19.28 14.95 39.94
N ALA A 67 20.60 14.99 40.10
CA ALA A 67 21.45 13.82 40.34
C ALA A 67 21.37 13.25 41.77
N GLY A 68 20.60 13.87 42.67
CA GLY A 68 20.55 13.47 44.08
C GLY A 68 21.58 14.20 44.95
N THR A 69 21.38 14.10 46.25
CA THR A 69 22.32 14.53 47.30
C THR A 69 22.37 13.46 48.38
N THR A 70 23.22 13.63 49.40
CA THR A 70 23.29 12.71 50.55
C THR A 70 21.95 12.54 51.28
N THR A 71 21.08 13.56 51.22
CA THR A 71 19.79 13.58 51.90
C THR A 71 18.60 13.38 50.97
N ARG A 72 18.79 13.40 49.64
CA ARG A 72 17.70 13.36 48.65
C ARG A 72 18.04 12.43 47.49
N PRO A 73 17.15 11.49 47.12
CA PRO A 73 17.41 10.60 46.00
C PRO A 73 17.45 11.35 44.66
N ALA A 74 18.14 10.78 43.68
CA ALA A 74 18.11 11.27 42.30
C ALA A 74 16.70 11.17 41.70
N HIS A 75 16.34 12.14 40.86
CA HIS A 75 15.10 12.07 40.08
C HIS A 75 15.34 11.31 38.77
N ARG A 76 14.27 10.76 38.22
CA ARG A 76 14.27 10.14 36.88
C ARG A 76 13.81 11.08 35.78
N VAL A 77 13.27 12.23 36.17
CA VAL A 77 12.61 13.19 35.29
C VAL A 77 12.96 14.59 35.73
N ALA A 78 13.25 15.46 34.76
CA ALA A 78 13.25 16.91 34.92
C ALA A 78 12.04 17.48 34.18
N GLU A 79 11.30 18.37 34.83
CA GLU A 79 10.14 19.06 34.28
C GLU A 79 10.25 20.54 34.57
N VAL A 80 10.08 21.35 33.52
CA VAL A 80 10.00 22.80 33.64
C VAL A 80 8.84 23.29 32.81
N VAL A 81 8.00 24.14 33.41
CA VAL A 81 6.80 24.68 32.79
C VAL A 81 6.80 26.20 32.97
N LEU A 82 6.65 26.92 31.87
CA LEU A 82 6.54 28.37 31.80
C LEU A 82 5.11 28.75 31.46
N THR A 83 4.54 29.72 32.17
CA THR A 83 3.24 30.30 31.81
C THR A 83 3.41 31.77 31.51
N PHE A 84 2.98 32.18 30.33
CA PHE A 84 3.04 33.54 29.83
C PHE A 84 1.65 34.18 29.84
N ASP A 85 1.60 35.45 30.22
CA ASP A 85 0.44 36.29 29.93
C ASP A 85 0.43 36.67 28.44
N ASN A 86 -0.60 36.26 27.73
CA ASN A 86 -0.83 36.53 26.33
C ASN A 86 -2.06 37.43 26.09
N SER A 87 -2.41 38.30 27.06
CA SER A 87 -3.57 39.20 26.94
C SER A 87 -3.48 40.15 25.75
N GLU A 88 -2.26 40.56 25.38
CA GLU A 88 -1.95 41.38 24.20
C GLU A 88 -1.93 40.58 22.88
N ARG A 89 -2.17 39.27 22.91
CA ARG A 89 -2.16 38.36 21.75
C ARG A 89 -0.88 38.44 20.90
N ARG A 90 0.27 38.57 21.57
CA ARG A 90 1.57 38.55 20.89
C ARG A 90 1.89 37.16 20.34
N LEU A 91 1.52 36.10 21.06
CA LEU A 91 1.57 34.74 20.55
C LEU A 91 0.30 34.47 19.73
N PRO A 92 0.39 33.80 18.57
CA PRO A 92 -0.73 33.52 17.67
C PRO A 92 -1.65 32.40 18.21
N LEU A 93 -2.17 32.58 19.43
CA LEU A 93 -3.08 31.68 20.12
C LEU A 93 -4.22 32.52 20.73
N ASP A 94 -5.46 32.03 20.60
CA ASP A 94 -6.67 32.68 21.13
C ASP A 94 -6.87 32.44 22.64
N LEU A 95 -5.77 32.43 23.38
CA LEU A 95 -5.77 32.20 24.83
C LEU A 95 -5.07 33.37 25.52
N SER A 96 -5.66 33.85 26.61
CA SER A 96 -5.10 34.91 27.45
C SER A 96 -3.86 34.45 28.22
N GLU A 97 -3.67 33.14 28.38
CA GLU A 97 -2.49 32.54 28.99
C GLU A 97 -1.98 31.39 28.12
N VAL A 98 -0.67 31.34 27.97
CA VAL A 98 0.00 30.28 27.20
C VAL A 98 1.03 29.60 28.09
N THR A 99 0.86 28.30 28.27
CA THR A 99 1.76 27.45 29.04
C THR A 99 2.63 26.63 28.09
N ILE A 100 3.94 26.64 28.29
CA ILE A 100 4.92 25.86 27.53
C ILE A 100 5.67 24.99 28.52
N GLY A 101 5.62 23.67 28.31
CA GLY A 101 6.28 22.68 29.16
C GLY A 101 7.32 21.87 28.39
N ARG A 102 8.38 21.49 29.11
CA ARG A 102 9.34 20.50 28.65
C ARG A 102 9.61 19.50 29.77
N ARG A 103 9.57 18.22 29.42
CA ARG A 103 9.92 17.11 30.31
C ARG A 103 11.03 16.28 29.68
N LEU A 104 12.02 15.89 30.47
CA LEU A 104 13.09 15.00 30.03
C LEU A 104 13.18 13.82 30.99
N HIS A 105 13.17 12.64 30.41
CA HIS A 105 13.33 11.37 31.11
C HIS A 105 14.80 10.94 31.06
N ASN A 106 15.20 10.11 32.03
CA ASN A 106 16.56 9.58 32.15
C ASN A 106 16.98 8.63 31.01
N ASP A 107 16.03 8.19 30.17
CA ASP A 107 16.27 7.45 28.93
C ASP A 107 16.62 8.38 27.74
N GLY A 108 16.63 9.70 27.95
CA GLY A 108 16.90 10.72 26.93
C GLY A 108 15.63 11.22 26.21
N THR A 109 14.47 10.64 26.49
CA THR A 109 13.20 11.03 25.87
C THR A 109 12.79 12.43 26.33
N SER A 110 12.66 13.36 25.38
CA SER A 110 12.18 14.73 25.62
C SER A 110 10.73 14.88 25.14
N GLU A 111 9.84 15.25 26.04
CA GLU A 111 8.46 15.60 25.77
C GLU A 111 8.28 17.12 25.81
N TYR A 112 7.47 17.64 24.91
CA TYR A 112 7.17 19.07 24.82
C TYR A 112 5.65 19.25 24.79
N GLU A 113 5.17 20.29 25.45
CA GLU A 113 3.74 20.58 25.50
C GLU A 113 3.46 22.08 25.40
N ILE A 114 2.35 22.42 24.74
CA ILE A 114 1.76 23.75 24.74
C ILE A 114 0.34 23.61 25.29
N ASN A 115 0.06 24.30 26.40
CA ASN A 115 -1.22 24.22 27.12
C ASN A 115 -1.66 22.77 27.45
N GLY A 116 -0.70 21.92 27.81
CA GLY A 116 -0.93 20.50 28.11
C GLY A 116 -1.14 19.61 26.88
N THR A 117 -1.12 20.17 25.66
CA THR A 117 -1.16 19.38 24.42
C THR A 117 0.26 19.02 23.99
N PRO A 118 0.57 17.73 23.76
CA PRO A 118 1.88 17.32 23.24
C PRO A 118 2.19 17.96 21.88
N CYS A 119 3.40 18.46 21.72
CA CYS A 119 3.87 19.09 20.50
C CYS A 119 5.33 18.76 20.20
N ARG A 120 5.86 19.20 19.06
CA ARG A 120 7.29 19.09 18.74
C ARG A 120 8.03 20.34 19.21
N LEU A 121 9.33 20.20 19.45
CA LEU A 121 10.21 21.35 19.69
C LEU A 121 10.13 22.40 18.57
N LEU A 122 9.93 21.95 17.32
CA LEU A 122 9.77 22.85 16.18
C LEU A 122 8.55 23.76 16.35
N ASP A 123 7.44 23.23 16.88
CA ASP A 123 6.20 23.96 17.03
C ASP A 123 6.34 25.05 18.11
N ILE A 124 7.04 24.74 19.23
CA ILE A 124 7.43 25.74 20.24
C ILE A 124 8.33 26.81 19.63
N SER A 125 9.35 26.42 18.86
CA SER A 125 10.29 27.36 18.24
C SER A 125 9.60 28.31 17.26
N GLU A 126 8.63 27.81 16.47
CA GLU A 126 7.86 28.63 15.52
C GLU A 126 6.89 29.58 16.25
N LEU A 127 6.18 29.09 17.26
CA LEU A 127 5.29 29.91 18.10
C LEU A 127 6.03 31.10 18.73
N LEU A 128 7.20 30.81 19.30
CA LEU A 128 8.09 31.77 19.95
C LEU A 128 8.71 32.77 18.96
N SER A 129 9.08 32.30 17.77
CA SER A 129 9.60 33.16 16.69
C SER A 129 8.56 34.17 16.20
N ASP A 130 7.29 33.81 16.18
CA ASP A 130 6.22 34.71 15.73
C ASP A 130 5.81 35.70 16.84
N GLY A 131 5.88 35.31 18.11
CA GLY A 131 5.60 36.20 19.26
C GLY A 131 6.74 37.16 19.63
N GLY A 132 7.91 37.02 19.01
CA GLY A 132 9.07 37.83 19.33
C GLY A 132 9.64 37.53 20.72
N VAL A 133 9.60 36.26 21.12
CA VAL A 133 10.26 35.74 22.33
C VAL A 133 10.78 34.38 21.98
N GLY A 134 12.08 34.21 21.72
CA GLY A 134 12.64 32.92 21.34
C GLY A 134 14.15 32.82 21.51
N ARG A 135 14.69 31.60 21.33
CA ARG A 135 16.11 31.24 21.44
C ARG A 135 17.08 32.14 20.67
N HIS A 136 16.58 32.80 19.63
CA HIS A 136 17.31 33.64 18.71
C HIS A 136 16.75 35.06 18.74
N GLN A 137 16.58 35.69 19.91
CA GLN A 137 16.24 37.13 19.97
C GLN A 137 16.96 37.88 21.09
N HIS A 138 18.12 37.40 21.56
CA HIS A 138 18.91 38.04 22.63
C HIS A 138 18.14 38.34 23.94
N VAL A 139 16.97 37.72 24.13
CA VAL A 139 16.11 37.92 25.32
C VAL A 139 16.76 37.31 26.57
N ILE A 140 17.60 36.29 26.39
CA ILE A 140 18.34 35.66 27.47
C ILE A 140 19.82 35.90 27.25
N ILE A 141 20.43 36.61 28.19
CA ILE A 141 21.86 36.91 28.20
C ILE A 141 22.50 36.03 29.28
N ASN A 142 23.26 35.04 28.84
CA ASN A 142 24.03 34.18 29.73
C ASN A 142 25.35 34.84 30.15
N GLN A 143 25.94 34.32 31.22
CA GLN A 143 27.25 34.75 31.68
C GLN A 143 28.29 34.61 30.56
N GLY A 144 29.04 35.68 30.29
CA GLY A 144 30.07 35.72 29.25
C GLY A 144 29.55 35.97 27.83
N GLN A 145 28.24 35.92 27.58
CA GLN A 145 27.66 36.11 26.24
C GLN A 145 27.85 37.54 25.70
N VAL A 146 27.84 38.55 26.58
CA VAL A 146 28.13 39.94 26.18
C VAL A 146 29.56 40.06 25.65
N ALA A 147 30.53 39.48 26.36
CA ALA A 147 31.92 39.50 25.93
C ALA A 147 32.13 38.70 24.64
N SER A 148 31.42 37.57 24.45
CA SER A 148 31.51 36.81 23.21
C SER A 148 30.96 37.59 22.03
N ILE A 149 29.83 38.30 22.19
CA ILE A 149 29.27 39.14 21.13
C ILE A 149 30.24 40.29 20.83
N LEU A 150 30.84 40.94 21.82
CA LEU A 150 31.77 42.05 21.56
C LEU A 150 33.05 41.63 20.82
N ASN A 151 33.54 40.41 21.08
CA ASN A 151 34.76 39.87 20.46
C ASN A 151 34.50 39.01 19.21
N ALA A 152 33.24 38.86 18.80
CA ALA A 152 32.84 38.02 17.68
C ALA A 152 33.31 38.59 16.33
N GLY A 153 33.49 37.70 15.36
CA GLY A 153 33.87 38.09 14.00
C GLY A 153 32.72 38.78 13.23
N PRO A 154 32.99 39.40 12.07
CA PRO A 154 31.98 40.11 11.29
C PRO A 154 30.75 39.27 10.91
N GLU A 155 30.94 37.98 10.59
CA GLU A 155 29.84 37.07 10.24
C GLU A 155 28.94 36.75 11.45
N GLU A 156 29.52 36.59 12.63
CA GLU A 156 28.78 36.34 13.86
C GLU A 156 28.02 37.60 14.31
N HIS A 157 28.63 38.78 14.19
CA HIS A 157 27.93 40.06 14.39
C HIS A 157 26.76 40.23 13.43
N ARG A 158 26.97 39.92 12.14
CA ARG A 158 25.92 39.97 11.14
C ARG A 158 24.77 39.05 11.52
N ALA A 159 25.04 37.83 11.99
CA ALA A 159 24.00 36.90 12.41
C ALA A 159 23.16 37.48 13.56
N VAL A 160 23.81 38.09 14.58
CA VAL A 160 23.15 38.78 15.69
C VAL A 160 22.23 39.92 15.19
N ILE A 161 22.67 40.68 14.20
CA ILE A 161 21.89 41.79 13.61
C ILE A 161 20.72 41.28 12.75
N GLU A 162 20.95 40.31 11.87
CA GLU A 162 19.90 39.69 11.04
C GLU A 162 18.79 39.05 11.89
N GLU A 163 19.19 38.52 13.03
CA GLU A 163 18.32 37.96 14.06
C GLU A 163 17.46 39.04 14.72
N ALA A 164 18.09 40.13 15.20
CA ALA A 164 17.38 41.28 15.77
C ALA A 164 16.42 41.94 14.75
N ALA A 165 16.80 41.97 13.47
CA ALA A 165 15.97 42.46 12.38
C ALA A 165 14.80 41.52 12.00
N GLY A 166 14.74 40.32 12.57
CA GLY A 166 13.66 39.35 12.31
C GLY A 166 13.68 38.73 10.91
N VAL A 167 14.77 38.90 10.15
CA VAL A 167 14.89 38.40 8.77
C VAL A 167 15.17 36.89 8.73
N LEU A 168 15.75 36.36 9.81
CA LEU A 168 16.15 34.96 9.92
C LEU A 168 14.99 33.97 9.67
N LYS A 169 13.77 34.30 10.13
CA LYS A 169 12.58 33.45 9.90
C LYS A 169 12.26 33.30 8.40
N HIS A 170 12.34 34.38 7.65
CA HIS A 170 12.07 34.39 6.21
C HIS A 170 13.17 33.65 5.45
N ARG A 171 14.43 33.84 5.85
CA ARG A 171 15.58 33.13 5.28
C ARG A 171 15.46 31.61 5.48
N ASN A 172 15.12 31.17 6.69
CA ASN A 172 14.91 29.76 7.02
C ASN A 172 13.72 29.16 6.26
N ARG A 173 12.58 29.87 6.19
CA ARG A 173 11.42 29.44 5.39
C ARG A 173 11.78 29.28 3.91
N ARG A 174 12.51 30.25 3.34
CA ARG A 174 13.01 30.18 1.95
C ARG A 174 13.92 28.98 1.73
N GLN A 175 14.87 28.73 2.62
CA GLN A 175 15.80 27.59 2.49
C GLN A 175 15.07 26.25 2.58
N ARG A 176 14.09 26.11 3.50
CA ARG A 176 13.24 24.90 3.59
C ARG A 176 12.43 24.70 2.31
N ALA A 177 11.81 25.76 1.79
CA ALA A 177 11.04 25.71 0.54
C ALA A 177 11.92 25.32 -0.65
N ALA A 178 13.13 25.89 -0.77
CA ALA A 178 14.09 25.55 -1.83
C ALA A 178 14.48 24.06 -1.78
N ARG A 179 14.82 23.54 -0.60
CA ARG A 179 15.13 22.10 -0.44
C ARG A 179 13.94 21.19 -0.78
N ARG A 180 12.71 21.63 -0.45
CA ARG A 180 11.49 20.88 -0.82
C ARG A 180 11.29 20.88 -2.33
N LEU A 181 11.51 22.02 -3.00
CA LEU A 181 11.41 22.14 -4.45
C LEU A 181 12.42 21.24 -5.16
N GLU A 182 13.67 21.22 -4.72
CA GLU A 182 14.71 20.33 -5.27
C GLU A 182 14.30 18.86 -5.16
N ARG A 183 13.82 18.42 -4.00
CA ARG A 183 13.31 17.05 -3.81
C ARG A 183 12.16 16.72 -4.75
N THR A 184 11.17 17.60 -4.83
CA THR A 184 10.02 17.42 -5.72
C THR A 184 10.46 17.36 -7.19
N HIS A 185 11.47 18.13 -7.59
CA HIS A 185 12.00 18.06 -8.94
C HIS A 185 12.61 16.69 -9.25
N THR A 186 13.41 16.13 -8.34
CA THR A 186 13.95 14.77 -8.46
C THR A 186 12.85 13.71 -8.53
N ASP A 187 11.79 13.85 -7.71
CA ASP A 187 10.66 12.93 -7.71
C ASP A 187 9.91 12.95 -9.06
N VAL A 188 9.68 14.14 -9.62
CA VAL A 188 9.04 14.30 -10.94
C VAL A 188 9.87 13.66 -12.05
N GLN A 189 11.19 13.89 -12.07
CA GLN A 189 12.08 13.25 -13.04
C GLN A 189 11.97 11.72 -13.01
N ARG A 190 11.92 11.14 -11.80
CA ARG A 190 11.75 9.69 -11.63
C ARG A 190 10.39 9.20 -12.13
N LEU A 191 9.31 9.96 -11.89
CA LEU A 191 7.98 9.61 -12.40
C LEU A 191 7.93 9.66 -13.93
N GLU A 192 8.60 10.63 -14.56
CA GLU A 192 8.69 10.70 -16.02
C GLU A 192 9.42 9.50 -16.61
N ASP A 193 10.49 9.03 -15.98
CA ASP A 193 11.22 7.84 -16.42
C ASP A 193 10.37 6.57 -16.31
N ILE A 194 9.65 6.39 -15.19
CA ILE A 194 8.71 5.28 -15.02
C ILE A 194 7.60 5.35 -16.06
N HIS A 195 7.05 6.54 -16.31
CA HIS A 195 6.01 6.74 -17.31
C HIS A 195 6.46 6.34 -18.71
N LYS A 196 7.68 6.74 -19.11
CA LYS A 196 8.28 6.36 -20.40
C LYS A 196 8.46 4.85 -20.50
N GLU A 197 8.90 4.19 -19.44
CA GLU A 197 9.07 2.74 -19.42
C GLU A 197 7.72 2.01 -19.52
N LEU A 198 6.70 2.45 -18.80
CA LEU A 198 5.35 1.88 -18.91
C LEU A 198 4.77 2.02 -20.32
N LEU A 199 4.96 3.18 -20.97
CA LEU A 199 4.55 3.38 -22.37
C LEU A 199 5.29 2.43 -23.32
N ARG A 200 6.57 2.15 -23.07
CA ARG A 200 7.35 1.18 -23.85
C ARG A 200 6.81 -0.23 -23.69
N GLN A 201 6.41 -0.62 -22.48
CA GLN A 201 5.81 -1.93 -22.17
C GLN A 201 4.38 -2.09 -22.72
N MET A 202 3.59 -1.01 -22.82
CA MET A 202 2.24 -1.07 -23.37
C MET A 202 2.19 -1.45 -24.85
N ARG A 203 3.20 -1.07 -25.65
CA ARG A 203 3.23 -1.36 -27.10
C ARG A 203 3.22 -2.86 -27.43
N PRO A 204 4.11 -3.72 -26.87
CA PRO A 204 4.07 -5.15 -27.10
C PRO A 204 2.79 -5.79 -26.53
N LEU A 205 2.32 -5.36 -25.35
CA LEU A 205 1.07 -5.86 -24.77
C LEU A 205 -0.14 -5.60 -25.68
N LYS A 206 -0.22 -4.40 -26.29
CA LYS A 206 -1.27 -4.09 -27.26
C LYS A 206 -1.20 -4.99 -28.50
N ARG A 207 0.01 -5.32 -28.97
CA ARG A 207 0.19 -6.26 -30.09
C ARG A 207 -0.24 -7.68 -29.71
N GLN A 208 0.12 -8.13 -28.51
CA GLN A 208 -0.29 -9.44 -27.99
C GLN A 208 -1.80 -9.55 -27.83
N ALA A 209 -2.46 -8.53 -27.29
CA ALA A 209 -3.92 -8.48 -27.16
C ALA A 209 -4.61 -8.56 -28.54
N ASN A 210 -4.13 -7.79 -29.53
CA ASN A 210 -4.67 -7.84 -30.89
C ASN A 210 -4.45 -9.22 -31.56
N ALA A 211 -3.31 -9.85 -31.32
CA ALA A 211 -3.02 -11.18 -31.85
C ALA A 211 -3.92 -12.25 -31.21
N ALA A 212 -4.15 -12.17 -29.90
CA ALA A 212 -5.07 -13.06 -29.18
C ALA A 212 -6.52 -12.92 -29.69
N ALA A 213 -7.00 -11.69 -29.87
CA ALA A 213 -8.33 -11.44 -30.43
C ALA A 213 -8.51 -12.03 -31.84
N ARG A 214 -7.50 -11.87 -32.72
CA ARG A 214 -7.50 -12.50 -34.05
C ARG A 214 -7.46 -14.03 -33.99
N TYR A 215 -6.69 -14.58 -33.06
CA TYR A 215 -6.64 -16.02 -32.86
C TYR A 215 -8.01 -16.58 -32.47
N ASP A 216 -8.72 -15.93 -31.56
CA ASP A 216 -10.06 -16.35 -31.14
C ASP A 216 -11.06 -16.31 -32.30
N GLU A 217 -11.04 -15.27 -33.13
CA GLU A 217 -11.87 -15.14 -34.34
C GLU A 217 -11.59 -16.24 -35.37
N VAL A 218 -10.30 -16.50 -35.66
CA VAL A 218 -9.90 -17.56 -36.59
C VAL A 218 -10.29 -18.93 -36.02
N ARG A 219 -10.12 -19.14 -34.71
CA ARG A 219 -10.48 -20.38 -34.03
C ARG A 219 -11.99 -20.64 -34.08
N SER A 220 -12.82 -19.62 -33.85
CA SER A 220 -14.28 -19.78 -33.96
C SER A 220 -14.69 -20.11 -35.40
N THR A 221 -14.09 -19.44 -36.38
CA THR A 221 -14.37 -19.68 -37.81
C THR A 221 -13.96 -21.09 -38.22
N ALA A 222 -12.75 -21.53 -37.83
CA ALA A 222 -12.27 -22.88 -38.10
C ALA A 222 -13.16 -23.95 -37.44
N ARG A 223 -13.64 -23.70 -36.22
CA ARG A 223 -14.57 -24.61 -35.53
C ARG A 223 -15.91 -24.71 -36.27
N ALA A 224 -16.47 -23.57 -36.69
CA ALA A 224 -17.73 -23.54 -37.45
C ALA A 224 -17.61 -24.29 -38.78
N LEU A 225 -16.52 -24.06 -39.53
CA LEU A 225 -16.25 -24.77 -40.78
C LEU A 225 -16.09 -26.27 -40.58
N ARG A 226 -15.35 -26.71 -39.55
CA ARG A 226 -15.21 -28.13 -39.23
C ARG A 226 -16.53 -28.80 -38.90
N LEU A 227 -17.38 -28.13 -38.11
CA LEU A 227 -18.73 -28.64 -37.80
C LEU A 227 -19.61 -28.72 -39.04
N SER A 228 -19.54 -27.72 -39.93
CA SER A 228 -20.26 -27.73 -41.20
C SER A 228 -19.83 -28.89 -42.11
N LEU A 229 -18.51 -29.05 -42.30
CA LEU A 229 -17.94 -30.11 -43.13
C LEU A 229 -18.29 -31.50 -42.57
N GLY A 230 -18.12 -31.69 -41.26
CA GLY A 230 -18.50 -32.94 -40.60
C GLY A 230 -20.01 -33.23 -40.67
N GLY A 231 -20.84 -32.20 -40.62
CA GLY A 231 -22.28 -32.34 -40.82
C GLY A 231 -22.66 -32.76 -42.25
N GLN A 232 -22.00 -32.20 -43.26
CA GLN A 232 -22.19 -32.59 -44.66
C GLN A 232 -21.75 -34.04 -44.91
N GLU A 233 -20.61 -34.43 -44.36
CA GLU A 233 -20.09 -35.79 -44.50
C GLU A 233 -20.98 -36.81 -43.79
N LEU A 234 -21.48 -36.48 -42.59
CA LEU A 234 -22.47 -37.30 -41.90
C LEU A 234 -23.77 -37.45 -42.71
N ALA A 235 -24.30 -36.35 -43.26
CA ALA A 235 -25.51 -36.39 -44.08
C ALA A 235 -25.31 -37.26 -45.35
N HIS A 236 -24.14 -37.17 -45.98
CA HIS A 236 -23.78 -38.01 -47.13
C HIS A 236 -23.73 -39.49 -46.75
N LEU A 237 -23.06 -39.84 -45.64
CA LEU A 237 -22.98 -41.22 -45.15
C LEU A 237 -24.36 -41.76 -44.74
N GLN A 238 -25.21 -40.95 -44.12
CA GLN A 238 -26.59 -41.32 -43.82
C GLN A 238 -27.43 -41.56 -45.07
N GLY A 239 -27.23 -40.75 -46.12
CA GLY A 239 -27.86 -40.97 -47.44
C GLY A 239 -27.46 -42.33 -48.03
N ARG A 240 -26.15 -42.62 -48.07
CA ARG A 240 -25.63 -43.91 -48.56
C ARG A 240 -26.11 -45.10 -47.73
N LEU A 241 -26.22 -44.94 -46.42
CA LEU A 241 -26.75 -45.99 -45.55
C LEU A 241 -28.22 -46.30 -45.88
N ARG A 242 -29.06 -45.26 -46.05
CA ARG A 242 -30.47 -45.45 -46.44
C ARG A 242 -30.63 -46.09 -47.81
N GLU A 243 -29.78 -45.72 -48.76
CA GLU A 243 -29.75 -46.37 -50.09
C GLU A 243 -29.41 -47.86 -49.96
N ALA A 244 -28.37 -48.21 -49.19
CA ALA A 244 -28.00 -49.59 -48.94
C ALA A 244 -29.09 -50.39 -48.18
N GLU A 245 -29.74 -49.79 -47.18
CA GLU A 245 -30.86 -50.40 -46.46
C GLU A 245 -32.07 -50.66 -47.38
N ALA A 246 -32.35 -49.76 -48.31
CA ALA A 246 -33.41 -49.94 -49.31
C ALA A 246 -33.07 -51.05 -50.32
N GLU A 247 -31.81 -51.10 -50.77
CA GLU A 247 -31.32 -52.19 -51.64
C GLU A 247 -31.40 -53.55 -50.94
N GLU A 248 -31.03 -53.62 -49.65
CA GLU A 248 -31.15 -54.82 -48.82
C GLU A 248 -32.60 -55.28 -48.70
N GLN A 249 -33.55 -54.36 -48.44
CA GLN A 249 -34.98 -54.68 -48.41
C GLN A 249 -35.51 -55.22 -49.74
N VAL A 250 -35.12 -54.62 -50.86
CA VAL A 250 -35.52 -55.10 -52.20
C VAL A 250 -34.93 -56.48 -52.47
N ALA A 251 -33.67 -56.71 -52.08
CA ALA A 251 -33.02 -58.01 -52.22
C ALA A 251 -33.72 -59.08 -51.35
N ALA A 252 -34.10 -58.75 -50.12
CA ALA A 252 -34.83 -59.64 -49.22
C ALA A 252 -36.20 -60.05 -49.81
N ILE A 253 -36.97 -59.09 -50.35
CA ILE A 253 -38.26 -59.38 -51.01
C ILE A 253 -38.05 -60.33 -52.20
N ARG A 254 -37.05 -60.06 -53.05
CA ARG A 254 -36.73 -60.95 -54.19
C ARG A 254 -36.30 -62.34 -53.74
N GLN A 255 -35.54 -62.42 -52.64
CA GLN A 255 -35.12 -63.70 -52.08
C GLN A 255 -36.32 -64.51 -51.59
N ASP A 256 -37.28 -63.87 -50.93
CA ASP A 256 -38.55 -64.50 -50.51
C ASP A 256 -39.39 -64.94 -51.72
N GLU A 257 -39.49 -64.12 -52.76
CA GLU A 257 -40.16 -64.48 -54.01
C GLU A 257 -39.50 -65.70 -54.67
N TRP A 258 -38.17 -65.69 -54.80
CA TRP A 258 -37.42 -66.81 -55.36
C TRP A 258 -37.56 -68.08 -54.53
N ALA A 259 -37.50 -67.99 -53.21
CA ALA A 259 -37.74 -69.11 -52.30
C ALA A 259 -39.16 -69.68 -52.48
N GLY A 260 -40.17 -68.82 -52.63
CA GLY A 260 -41.54 -69.23 -52.94
C GLY A 260 -41.65 -69.93 -54.30
N THR A 261 -41.03 -69.39 -55.35
CA THR A 261 -41.02 -70.03 -56.67
C THR A 261 -40.30 -71.38 -56.65
N LEU A 262 -39.16 -71.49 -55.96
CA LEU A 262 -38.42 -72.72 -55.79
C LEU A 262 -39.30 -73.78 -55.11
N GLY A 263 -39.95 -73.45 -53.99
CA GLY A 263 -40.86 -74.36 -53.30
C GLY A 263 -42.03 -74.83 -54.17
N SER A 264 -42.54 -73.97 -55.06
CA SER A 264 -43.57 -74.35 -56.04
C SER A 264 -43.06 -75.30 -57.12
N ILE A 265 -41.81 -75.12 -57.58
CA ILE A 265 -41.16 -75.97 -58.57
C ILE A 265 -40.86 -77.33 -57.93
N GLU A 266 -40.34 -77.36 -56.70
CA GLU A 266 -40.09 -78.57 -55.92
C GLU A 266 -41.39 -79.37 -55.73
N SER A 267 -42.48 -78.70 -55.31
CA SER A 267 -43.80 -79.35 -55.18
C SER A 267 -44.31 -79.93 -56.50
N ARG A 268 -44.09 -79.23 -57.63
CA ARG A 268 -44.44 -79.72 -58.97
C ARG A 268 -43.57 -80.90 -59.39
N LEU A 269 -42.28 -80.88 -59.05
CA LEU A 269 -41.35 -81.97 -59.32
C LEU A 269 -41.78 -83.22 -58.56
N GLU A 270 -42.06 -83.10 -57.25
CA GLU A 270 -42.58 -84.20 -56.44
C GLU A 270 -43.88 -84.79 -57.01
N ALA A 271 -44.81 -83.95 -57.46
CA ALA A 271 -46.05 -84.41 -58.09
C ALA A 271 -45.80 -85.15 -59.41
N LEU A 272 -44.87 -84.66 -60.24
CA LEU A 272 -44.49 -85.31 -61.49
C LEU A 272 -43.73 -86.61 -61.25
N GLU A 273 -42.86 -86.68 -60.25
CA GLU A 273 -42.16 -87.89 -59.84
C GLU A 273 -43.14 -88.94 -59.30
N ALA A 274 -44.14 -88.53 -58.52
CA ALA A 274 -45.23 -89.41 -58.07
C ALA A 274 -46.04 -89.96 -59.27
N ALA A 275 -46.40 -89.10 -60.22
CA ALA A 275 -47.12 -89.50 -61.44
C ALA A 275 -46.27 -90.40 -62.36
N ALA A 276 -44.96 -90.15 -62.46
CA ALA A 276 -44.02 -91.00 -63.18
C ALA A 276 -43.84 -92.35 -62.48
N GLY A 277 -43.82 -92.37 -61.15
CA GLY A 277 -43.84 -93.59 -60.36
C GLY A 277 -45.10 -94.43 -60.59
N GLU A 278 -46.28 -93.80 -60.65
CA GLU A 278 -47.54 -94.46 -61.00
C GLU A 278 -47.53 -94.99 -62.44
N SER A 279 -47.05 -94.19 -63.39
CA SER A 279 -46.95 -94.59 -64.81
C SER A 279 -45.91 -95.70 -65.01
N GLY A 280 -44.79 -95.67 -64.28
CA GLY A 280 -43.79 -96.74 -64.28
C GLY A 280 -44.32 -98.04 -63.69
N ARG A 281 -45.14 -97.97 -62.63
CA ARG A 281 -45.88 -99.14 -62.11
C ARG A 281 -46.89 -99.67 -63.11
N ALA A 282 -47.60 -98.79 -63.83
CA ALA A 282 -48.53 -99.19 -64.89
C ALA A 282 -47.80 -99.87 -66.06
N LEU A 283 -46.67 -99.30 -66.51
CA LEU A 283 -45.85 -99.88 -67.58
C LEU A 283 -45.24 -101.22 -67.17
N GLN A 284 -44.78 -101.38 -65.92
CA GLN A 284 -44.35 -102.69 -65.41
C GLN A 284 -45.48 -103.70 -65.37
N ARG A 285 -46.71 -103.25 -65.07
CA ARG A 285 -47.91 -104.10 -65.10
C ARG A 285 -48.24 -104.55 -66.52
N ASP A 286 -48.17 -103.64 -67.50
CA ASP A 286 -48.45 -103.91 -68.91
C ASP A 286 -47.34 -104.72 -69.59
N THR A 287 -46.06 -104.47 -69.28
CA THR A 287 -44.93 -105.29 -69.75
C THR A 287 -44.91 -106.67 -69.10
N ALA A 288 -45.30 -106.79 -67.82
CA ALA A 288 -45.49 -108.10 -67.19
C ALA A 288 -46.73 -108.85 -67.75
N ALA A 289 -47.72 -108.14 -68.30
CA ALA A 289 -48.83 -108.75 -69.03
C ALA A 289 -48.42 -109.17 -70.45
N ALA A 290 -47.64 -108.35 -71.15
CA ALA A 290 -47.09 -108.66 -72.47
C ALA A 290 -46.10 -109.84 -72.43
N ALA A 291 -45.22 -109.90 -71.41
CA ALA A 291 -44.29 -111.01 -71.22
C ALA A 291 -44.97 -112.35 -70.89
N ARG A 292 -46.25 -112.35 -70.49
CA ARG A 292 -47.05 -113.59 -70.31
C ARG A 292 -47.80 -114.02 -71.57
N LEU A 293 -47.85 -113.18 -72.59
CA LEU A 293 -48.50 -113.47 -73.88
C LEU A 293 -47.54 -114.02 -74.94
N GLU A 294 -46.23 -114.01 -74.68
CA GLU A 294 -45.19 -114.58 -75.56
C GLU A 294 -44.70 -115.98 -75.14
N THR A 295 -45.42 -116.66 -74.23
CA THR A 295 -45.25 -118.09 -73.88
C THR A 295 -46.52 -118.86 -74.17
#